data_AF-A0A4Y2UHI0-F1
#
_entry.id   AF-A0A4Y2UHI0-F1
#
_cell.length_a   1.000
_cell.length_b   1.000
_cell.length_c   1.000
_cell.angle_alpha   90.00
_cell.angle_beta   90.00
_cell.angle_gamma   90.00
#
_symmetry.space_group_name_H-M   'P 1'
#
loop_
_entity.id
_entity.type
_entity.pdbx_description
1 polymer ?
#
loop_
_entity_poly.entity_id
_entity_poly.type
_entity_poly.pdbx_seq_one_letter_code
_entity_poly.pdbx_strand_id
1 'polypeptide(L)'
;MEEDRMSLQRQREPGRPGHLGGVDKKLTDKEQRERLRAIREENRRIKYVSAPTSLASYEPLQEDFSWNSSENMDSEDFPTLIESSERGTSKSVLRKDFITPKLVAALDRCQLSMRDSVFILEAAIDALGCNIDEFPISKSSIQRIRTEKWKERAENIKIDFQNKVTDVVTLHSDGKLLPALSARKSKEERFPIVISYGLKEQLIAVPRLDNSTNKEQAQTVWKAILG
;
A
#
# COMPACT_ATOMS: atom_id res chain seq x y z
N MET A 1 12.31 -26.83 43.89
CA MET A 1 12.16 -25.45 44.39
C MET A 1 13.46 -24.66 44.24
N GLU A 2 14.61 -25.23 44.63
CA GLU A 2 15.92 -24.55 44.52
C GLU A 2 16.43 -24.39 43.07
N GLU A 3 16.24 -25.41 42.23
CA GLU A 3 16.65 -25.38 40.81
C GLU A 3 15.93 -24.29 40.00
N ASP A 4 14.65 -24.06 40.30
CA ASP A 4 13.82 -23.07 39.62
C ASP A 4 14.24 -21.63 39.99
N ARG A 5 14.60 -21.44 41.26
CA ARG A 5 15.19 -20.19 41.77
C ARG A 5 16.53 -19.87 41.10
N MET A 6 17.39 -20.88 40.98
CA MET A 6 18.70 -20.77 40.32
C MET A 6 18.57 -20.52 38.81
N SER A 7 17.57 -21.10 38.16
CA SER A 7 17.25 -20.85 36.74
C SER A 7 16.84 -19.39 36.49
N LEU A 8 15.97 -18.84 37.34
CA LEU A 8 15.52 -17.45 37.25
C LEU A 8 16.64 -16.43 37.49
N GLN A 9 17.62 -16.76 38.34
CA GLN A 9 18.81 -15.92 38.55
C GLN A 9 19.74 -15.92 37.33
N ARG A 10 19.99 -17.08 36.72
CA ARG A 10 20.82 -17.19 35.50
C ARG A 10 20.23 -16.49 34.28
N GLN A 11 18.91 -16.30 34.23
CA GLN A 11 18.26 -15.53 33.16
C GLN A 11 18.52 -14.02 33.23
N ARG A 12 18.99 -13.51 34.38
CA ARG A 12 19.30 -12.08 34.61
C ARG A 12 20.77 -11.75 34.38
N GLU A 13 21.63 -12.76 34.16
CA GLU A 13 23.05 -12.57 33.88
C GLU A 13 23.27 -12.16 32.41
N PRO A 14 24.17 -11.20 32.11
CA PRO A 14 24.52 -10.83 30.75
C PRO A 14 25.15 -12.01 30.02
N GLY A 15 24.70 -12.32 28.80
CA GLY A 15 25.20 -13.45 28.02
C GLY A 15 24.51 -14.80 28.31
N ARG A 16 23.19 -14.76 28.55
CA ARG A 16 22.23 -15.87 28.67
C ARG A 16 22.83 -17.28 28.41
N PRO A 17 23.25 -18.00 29.45
CA PRO A 17 23.68 -19.39 29.32
C PRO A 17 22.48 -20.21 28.81
N GLY A 18 22.54 -20.69 27.57
CA GLY A 18 21.45 -21.42 26.90
C GLY A 18 20.83 -20.72 25.67
N HIS A 19 21.41 -19.62 25.17
CA HIS A 19 20.99 -19.06 23.89
C HIS A 19 21.46 -19.92 22.72
N LEU A 20 20.57 -20.75 22.16
CA LEU A 20 20.76 -21.47 20.89
C LEU A 20 20.45 -20.58 19.65
N GLY A 21 20.45 -19.26 19.81
CA GLY A 21 20.26 -18.34 18.69
C GLY A 21 21.58 -18.15 17.96
N GLY A 22 21.68 -18.70 16.75
CA GLY A 22 22.75 -18.30 15.82
C GLY A 22 22.70 -16.80 15.55
N VAL A 23 23.85 -16.22 15.22
CA VAL A 23 23.97 -14.81 14.83
C VAL A 23 22.91 -14.48 13.76
N ASP A 24 22.07 -13.49 14.03
CA ASP A 24 21.07 -13.02 13.05
C ASP A 24 21.78 -12.34 11.88
N LYS A 25 22.14 -13.16 10.88
CA LYS A 25 22.85 -12.75 9.68
C LYS A 25 22.14 -11.59 8.98
N LYS A 26 20.80 -11.51 9.02
CA LYS A 26 20.06 -10.42 8.38
C LYS A 26 20.29 -9.08 9.07
N LEU A 27 20.35 -9.09 10.40
CA LEU A 27 20.66 -7.89 11.18
C LEU A 27 22.12 -7.48 10.97
N THR A 28 23.05 -8.45 11.00
CA THR A 28 24.48 -8.20 10.79
C THR A 28 24.76 -7.65 9.38
N ASP A 29 24.15 -8.20 8.34
CA ASP A 29 24.28 -7.73 6.95
C ASP A 29 23.68 -6.33 6.75
N LYS A 30 22.64 -5.98 7.52
CA LYS A 30 22.07 -4.64 7.51
C LYS A 30 23.02 -3.64 8.16
N GLU A 31 23.58 -3.99 9.32
CA GLU A 31 24.52 -3.15 10.04
C GLU A 31 25.82 -2.93 9.25
N GLN A 32 26.35 -3.98 8.60
CA GLN A 32 27.52 -3.85 7.72
C GLN A 32 27.25 -2.95 6.50
N ARG A 33 26.06 -3.03 5.88
CA ARG A 33 25.69 -2.12 4.77
C ARG A 33 25.53 -0.67 5.22
N GLU A 34 25.09 -0.42 6.44
CA GLU A 34 25.03 0.93 7.01
C GLU A 34 26.43 1.48 7.28
N ARG A 35 27.33 0.67 7.85
CA ARG A 35 28.74 1.04 8.04
C ARG A 35 29.45 1.36 6.72
N LEU A 36 29.25 0.54 5.69
CA LEU A 36 29.81 0.79 4.35
C LEU A 36 29.27 2.07 3.71
N ARG A 37 27.98 2.40 3.94
CA ARG A 37 27.40 3.67 3.47
C ARG A 37 28.01 4.87 4.19
N ALA A 38 28.20 4.79 5.51
CA ALA A 38 28.84 5.85 6.29
C ALA A 38 30.28 6.11 5.81
N ILE A 39 31.08 5.05 5.62
CA ILE A 39 32.46 5.16 5.11
C ILE A 39 32.49 5.78 3.70
N ARG A 40 31.56 5.40 2.83
CA ARG A 40 31.47 5.97 1.48
C ARG A 40 31.11 7.45 1.50
N GLU A 41 30.20 7.84 2.40
CA GLU A 41 29.81 9.24 2.61
C GLU A 41 30.99 10.07 3.15
N GLU A 42 31.72 9.53 4.12
CA GLU A 42 32.94 10.14 4.69
C GLU A 42 34.01 10.34 3.61
N ASN A 43 34.29 9.31 2.80
CA ASN A 43 35.24 9.40 1.70
C ASN A 43 34.80 10.42 0.63
N ARG A 44 33.48 10.57 0.39
CA ARG A 44 32.95 11.63 -0.49
C ARG A 44 33.19 13.01 0.10
N ARG A 45 33.00 13.19 1.41
CA ARG A 45 33.28 14.45 2.12
C ARG A 45 34.77 14.80 2.09
N ILE A 46 35.64 13.84 2.39
CA ILE A 46 37.09 14.03 2.34
C ILE A 46 37.54 14.42 0.93
N LYS A 47 37.03 13.74 -0.12
CA LYS A 47 37.34 14.10 -1.51
C LYS A 47 36.97 15.55 -1.85
N TYR A 48 35.84 16.04 -1.33
CA TYR A 48 35.42 17.44 -1.51
C TYR A 48 36.29 18.43 -0.70
N VAL A 49 36.75 18.04 0.49
CA VAL A 49 37.57 18.89 1.37
C VAL A 49 39.05 18.91 0.95
N SER A 50 39.56 17.85 0.30
CA SER A 50 40.96 17.74 -0.13
C SER A 50 41.26 18.33 -1.51
N ALA A 51 40.27 18.93 -2.20
CA ALA A 51 40.52 19.68 -3.42
C ALA A 51 41.21 21.01 -3.07
N PRO A 52 42.36 21.37 -3.68
CA PRO A 52 43.06 22.59 -3.30
C PRO A 52 42.29 23.82 -3.82
N THR A 53 42.04 24.76 -2.91
CA THR A 53 41.49 26.09 -3.20
C THR A 53 42.49 26.87 -4.07
N SER A 54 42.30 26.86 -5.39
CA SER A 54 42.89 27.87 -6.29
C SER A 54 41.94 29.06 -6.33
N LEU A 55 42.36 30.18 -5.72
CA LEU A 55 41.68 31.47 -5.75
C LEU A 55 42.24 32.28 -6.94
N ALA A 56 41.41 32.49 -7.96
CA ALA A 56 41.55 33.60 -8.92
C ALA A 56 40.16 34.07 -9.38
N SER A 57 39.70 35.14 -8.72
CA SER A 57 38.76 36.22 -9.13
C SER A 57 37.51 35.95 -10.01
N TYR A 58 36.33 36.17 -9.38
CA TYR A 58 35.06 36.84 -9.78
C TYR A 58 34.93 37.41 -11.22
N GLU A 59 33.80 37.38 -11.96
CA GLU A 59 32.34 37.27 -11.65
C GLU A 59 31.49 37.04 -12.99
N PRO A 60 30.13 36.98 -13.06
CA PRO A 60 29.32 35.74 -12.99
C PRO A 60 28.24 35.48 -14.11
N LEU A 61 27.76 34.21 -14.18
CA LEU A 61 26.44 33.66 -14.64
C LEU A 61 26.00 33.87 -16.11
N GLN A 62 25.42 32.89 -16.83
CA GLN A 62 24.43 31.87 -16.43
C GLN A 62 24.44 30.62 -17.34
N GLU A 63 24.08 29.50 -16.70
CA GLU A 63 23.55 28.18 -17.10
C GLU A 63 23.47 27.73 -18.57
N ASP A 64 23.81 26.45 -18.80
CA ASP A 64 22.89 25.54 -19.50
C ASP A 64 23.11 24.06 -19.11
N PHE A 65 21.99 23.42 -18.73
CA PHE A 65 21.88 21.99 -18.46
C PHE A 65 22.06 21.18 -19.76
N SER A 66 23.07 20.31 -19.81
CA SER A 66 23.19 19.32 -20.89
C SER A 66 22.69 17.96 -20.42
N TRP A 67 21.44 17.68 -20.80
CA TRP A 67 20.88 16.35 -20.91
C TRP A 67 21.16 15.88 -22.34
N ASN A 68 21.82 14.74 -22.54
CA ASN A 68 21.90 14.00 -23.81
C ASN A 68 22.12 12.52 -23.44
N SER A 69 21.63 11.52 -24.16
CA SER A 69 21.35 11.42 -25.60
C SER A 69 20.41 10.20 -25.83
N SER A 70 19.32 10.31 -26.61
CA SER A 70 19.16 10.11 -28.08
C SER A 70 18.81 8.65 -28.44
N GLU A 71 18.03 8.27 -29.47
CA GLU A 71 17.70 8.81 -30.82
C GLU A 71 16.22 8.43 -31.16
N ASN A 72 15.33 9.28 -31.72
CA ASN A 72 15.20 9.93 -33.04
C ASN A 72 14.73 9.04 -34.21
N MET A 73 13.55 9.36 -34.77
CA MET A 73 13.11 9.34 -36.19
C MET A 73 11.76 10.09 -36.23
N ASP A 74 11.73 11.41 -36.43
CA ASP A 74 11.76 12.17 -37.69
C ASP A 74 10.33 12.61 -38.10
N SER A 75 10.12 13.92 -38.16
CA SER A 75 8.84 14.56 -38.42
C SER A 75 9.06 15.65 -39.48
N GLU A 76 8.40 15.49 -40.62
CA GLU A 76 8.39 16.45 -41.71
C GLU A 76 7.21 17.44 -41.60
N ASP A 77 7.45 18.59 -42.23
CA ASP A 77 6.91 19.92 -42.03
C ASP A 77 5.39 20.15 -42.18
N PHE A 78 4.90 21.12 -41.41
CA PHE A 78 3.61 21.83 -41.53
C PHE A 78 3.59 22.72 -42.80
N PRO A 79 2.43 23.08 -43.42
CA PRO A 79 1.57 24.11 -42.80
C PRO A 79 0.07 24.21 -43.21
N THR A 80 -0.63 25.06 -42.44
CA THR A 80 -1.90 25.77 -42.75
C THR A 80 -3.17 24.90 -42.71
N LEU A 81 -4.33 25.29 -42.19
CA LEU A 81 -5.03 26.57 -42.13
C LEU A 81 -5.98 26.56 -40.93
N ILE A 82 -6.21 27.73 -40.35
CA ILE A 82 -7.31 27.98 -39.43
C ILE A 82 -8.62 27.72 -40.17
N GLU A 83 -9.41 26.75 -39.71
CA GLU A 83 -10.85 26.75 -39.90
C GLU A 83 -11.51 26.45 -38.55
N SER A 84 -12.08 27.51 -37.99
CA SER A 84 -12.89 27.50 -36.79
C SER A 84 -14.10 26.58 -36.98
N SER A 85 -14.01 25.34 -36.49
CA SER A 85 -15.19 24.50 -36.35
C SER A 85 -15.93 24.85 -35.05
N GLU A 86 -17.19 25.15 -35.24
CA GLU A 86 -18.13 25.72 -34.30
C GLU A 86 -18.24 24.92 -32.99
N ARG A 87 -18.47 25.67 -31.91
CA ARG A 87 -18.81 25.18 -30.57
C ARG A 87 -20.15 24.44 -30.65
N GLY A 88 -20.08 23.17 -31.05
CA GLY A 88 -21.22 22.27 -31.12
C GLY A 88 -21.86 22.16 -29.73
N THR A 89 -23.17 22.36 -29.71
CA THR A 89 -24.11 22.09 -28.60
C THR A 89 -23.58 21.04 -27.64
N SER A 90 -23.49 21.37 -26.36
CA SER A 90 -23.18 20.42 -25.28
C SER A 90 -24.27 19.35 -25.24
N LYS A 91 -24.14 18.33 -26.10
CA LYS A 91 -24.89 17.09 -26.04
C LYS A 91 -24.58 16.56 -24.65
N SER A 92 -25.57 16.53 -23.77
CA SER A 92 -25.42 15.83 -22.49
C SER A 92 -25.22 14.36 -22.83
N VAL A 93 -23.96 13.97 -23.01
CA VAL A 93 -23.57 12.59 -23.27
C VAL A 93 -24.05 11.81 -22.05
N LEU A 94 -25.08 10.99 -22.24
CA LEU A 94 -25.54 10.01 -21.27
C LEU A 94 -24.36 9.10 -20.97
N ARG A 95 -23.67 9.34 -19.86
CA ARG A 95 -22.58 8.48 -19.40
C ARG A 95 -23.15 7.10 -19.16
N LYS A 96 -22.63 6.10 -19.87
CA LYS A 96 -23.11 4.72 -19.76
C LYS A 96 -22.51 4.08 -18.51
N ASP A 97 -23.36 3.48 -17.69
CA ASP A 97 -22.93 2.64 -16.58
C ASP A 97 -22.38 1.32 -17.13
N PHE A 98 -21.08 1.30 -17.43
CA PHE A 98 -20.34 0.10 -17.87
C PHE A 98 -20.00 -0.86 -16.72
N ILE A 99 -20.33 -0.46 -15.51
CA ILE A 99 -19.81 -1.06 -14.30
C ILE A 99 -20.73 -2.18 -13.84
N THR A 100 -20.31 -3.40 -14.10
CA THR A 100 -21.01 -4.61 -13.67
C THR A 100 -20.29 -5.29 -12.50
N PRO A 101 -21.00 -5.98 -11.59
CA PRO A 101 -20.35 -6.80 -10.56
C PRO A 101 -19.37 -7.82 -11.14
N LYS A 102 -19.68 -8.34 -12.35
CA LYS A 102 -18.84 -9.27 -13.10
C LYS A 102 -17.50 -8.65 -13.49
N LEU A 103 -17.52 -7.41 -13.97
CA LEU A 103 -16.29 -6.67 -14.28
C LEU A 103 -15.44 -6.48 -13.02
N VAL A 104 -16.03 -6.03 -11.91
CA VAL A 104 -15.30 -5.82 -10.65
C VAL A 104 -14.68 -7.12 -10.15
N ALA A 105 -15.43 -8.22 -10.19
CA ALA A 105 -14.90 -9.54 -9.82
C ALA A 105 -13.74 -10.00 -10.73
N ALA A 106 -13.78 -9.68 -12.02
CA ALA A 106 -12.67 -9.99 -12.94
C ALA A 106 -11.43 -9.15 -12.61
N LEU A 107 -11.60 -7.85 -12.38
CA LEU A 107 -10.51 -6.95 -11.98
C LEU A 107 -9.83 -7.42 -10.67
N ASP A 108 -10.62 -7.86 -9.69
CA ASP A 108 -10.12 -8.36 -8.40
C ASP A 108 -9.40 -9.70 -8.54
N ARG A 109 -9.93 -10.64 -9.34
CA ARG A 109 -9.30 -11.95 -9.58
C ARG A 109 -7.96 -11.83 -10.29
N CYS A 110 -7.85 -10.87 -11.20
CA CYS A 110 -6.61 -10.56 -11.90
C CYS A 110 -5.65 -9.70 -11.06
N GLN A 111 -6.01 -9.33 -9.82
CA GLN A 111 -5.21 -8.50 -8.92
C GLN A 111 -4.75 -7.18 -9.55
N LEU A 112 -5.57 -6.61 -10.43
CA LEU A 112 -5.17 -5.44 -11.21
C LEU A 112 -5.06 -4.21 -10.31
N SER A 113 -3.97 -3.47 -10.46
CA SER A 113 -3.85 -2.17 -9.84
C SER A 113 -4.87 -1.20 -10.45
N MET A 114 -5.10 -0.08 -9.77
CA MET A 114 -5.97 0.98 -10.29
C MET A 114 -5.50 1.50 -11.66
N ARG A 115 -4.18 1.54 -11.89
CA ARG A 115 -3.60 2.03 -13.15
C ARG A 115 -3.80 1.01 -14.26
N ASP A 116 -3.49 -0.25 -13.97
CA ASP A 116 -3.61 -1.33 -14.96
C ASP A 116 -5.07 -1.54 -15.36
N SER A 117 -5.99 -1.35 -14.41
CA SER A 117 -7.42 -1.41 -14.69
C SER A 117 -7.86 -0.32 -15.66
N VAL A 118 -7.43 0.93 -15.47
CA VAL A 118 -7.73 2.01 -16.41
C VAL A 118 -7.13 1.70 -17.78
N PHE A 119 -5.85 1.34 -17.81
CA PHE A 119 -5.11 1.07 -19.05
C PHE A 119 -5.75 -0.06 -19.88
N ILE A 120 -6.09 -1.18 -19.24
CA ILE A 120 -6.71 -2.33 -19.91
C ILE A 120 -8.12 -1.99 -20.40
N LEU A 121 -8.91 -1.26 -19.60
CA LEU A 121 -10.26 -0.88 -19.97
C LEU A 121 -10.28 0.12 -21.14
N GLU A 122 -9.38 1.08 -21.12
CA GLU A 122 -9.20 2.06 -22.19
C GLU A 122 -8.80 1.37 -23.50
N ALA A 123 -7.78 0.52 -23.47
CA ALA A 123 -7.35 -0.25 -24.64
C ALA A 123 -8.46 -1.18 -25.17
N ALA A 124 -9.26 -1.80 -24.30
CA ALA A 124 -10.36 -2.66 -24.70
C ALA A 124 -11.49 -1.87 -25.37
N ILE A 125 -11.80 -0.67 -24.90
CA ILE A 125 -12.85 0.19 -25.45
C ILE A 125 -12.44 0.78 -26.79
N ASP A 126 -11.18 1.18 -26.91
CA ASP A 126 -10.58 1.63 -28.18
C ASP A 126 -10.60 0.51 -29.23
N ALA A 127 -10.20 -0.72 -28.86
CA ALA A 127 -10.26 -1.88 -29.75
C ALA A 127 -11.68 -2.26 -30.19
N LEU A 128 -12.71 -1.90 -29.40
CA LEU A 128 -14.12 -2.08 -29.74
C LEU A 128 -14.68 -0.94 -30.60
N GLY A 129 -13.89 0.11 -30.89
CA GLY A 129 -14.34 1.29 -31.63
C GLY A 129 -15.33 2.17 -30.87
N CYS A 130 -15.39 2.04 -29.56
CA CYS A 130 -16.29 2.81 -28.70
C CYS A 130 -15.62 4.12 -28.26
N ASN A 131 -16.40 5.20 -28.13
CA ASN A 131 -15.86 6.46 -27.64
C ASN A 131 -15.55 6.35 -26.12
N ILE A 132 -14.28 6.61 -25.76
CA ILE A 132 -13.78 6.55 -24.38
C ILE A 132 -14.52 7.56 -23.46
N ASP A 133 -14.92 8.72 -23.97
CA ASP A 133 -15.59 9.78 -23.23
C ASP A 133 -17.01 9.41 -22.77
N GLU A 134 -17.61 8.38 -23.38
CA GLU A 134 -18.92 7.87 -22.98
C GLU A 134 -18.89 7.07 -21.68
N PHE A 135 -17.69 6.64 -21.25
CA PHE A 135 -17.51 5.75 -20.11
C PHE A 135 -16.82 6.45 -18.94
N PRO A 136 -17.27 6.23 -17.70
CA PRO A 136 -16.64 6.82 -16.51
C PRO A 136 -15.34 6.06 -16.10
N ILE A 137 -14.35 5.91 -17.00
CA ILE A 137 -13.08 5.18 -16.79
C ILE A 137 -12.04 6.10 -16.12
N SER A 138 -12.35 6.60 -14.94
CA SER A 138 -11.37 7.33 -14.13
C SER A 138 -10.86 6.47 -12.98
N LYS A 139 -9.64 6.74 -12.50
CA LYS A 139 -9.09 6.09 -11.31
C LYS A 139 -10.04 6.21 -10.11
N SER A 140 -10.61 7.40 -9.89
CA SER A 140 -11.55 7.64 -8.79
C SER A 140 -12.86 6.88 -8.98
N SER A 141 -13.41 6.80 -10.20
CA SER A 141 -14.59 5.99 -10.51
C SER A 141 -14.36 4.53 -10.14
N ILE A 142 -13.31 3.91 -10.68
CA ILE A 142 -13.00 2.49 -10.43
C ILE A 142 -12.75 2.24 -8.93
N GLN A 143 -12.13 3.18 -8.23
CA GLN A 143 -11.85 3.04 -6.79
C GLN A 143 -13.15 3.08 -5.98
N ARG A 144 -14.01 4.06 -6.26
CA ARG A 144 -15.32 4.19 -5.63
C ARG A 144 -16.12 2.90 -5.78
N ILE A 145 -16.16 2.37 -7.00
CA ILE A 145 -16.88 1.15 -7.36
C ILE A 145 -16.32 -0.08 -6.65
N ARG A 146 -15.00 -0.28 -6.66
CA ARG A 146 -14.37 -1.39 -5.94
C ARG A 146 -14.69 -1.32 -4.45
N THR A 147 -14.60 -0.12 -3.87
CA THR A 147 -14.90 0.10 -2.45
C THR A 147 -16.36 -0.25 -2.12
N GLU A 148 -17.28 0.20 -2.97
CA GLU A 148 -18.72 -0.08 -2.83
C GLU A 148 -19.02 -1.58 -2.94
N LYS A 149 -18.44 -2.28 -3.93
CA LYS A 149 -18.61 -3.72 -4.10
C LYS A 149 -17.92 -4.56 -3.02
N TRP A 150 -16.78 -4.12 -2.52
CA TRP A 150 -16.14 -4.76 -1.36
C TRP A 150 -16.98 -4.57 -0.10
N LYS A 151 -17.59 -3.40 0.10
CA LYS A 151 -18.52 -3.16 1.21
C LYS A 151 -19.75 -4.06 1.10
N GLU A 152 -20.41 -4.11 -0.05
CA GLU A 152 -21.56 -4.99 -0.32
C GLU A 152 -21.20 -6.46 -0.07
N ARG A 153 -20.02 -6.91 -0.55
CA ARG A 153 -19.55 -8.28 -0.33
C ARG A 153 -19.28 -8.57 1.15
N ALA A 154 -18.69 -7.64 1.88
CA ALA A 154 -18.44 -7.78 3.32
C ALA A 154 -19.76 -7.86 4.10
N GLU A 155 -20.75 -7.04 3.75
CA GLU A 155 -22.09 -7.06 4.35
C GLU A 155 -22.80 -8.39 4.08
N ASN A 156 -22.78 -8.89 2.83
CA ASN A 156 -23.35 -10.18 2.48
C ASN A 156 -22.69 -11.34 3.26
N ILE A 157 -21.36 -11.28 3.43
CA ILE A 157 -20.60 -12.24 4.24
C ILE A 157 -20.97 -12.14 5.73
N LYS A 158 -21.20 -10.94 6.26
CA LYS A 158 -21.64 -10.70 7.64
C LYS A 158 -23.05 -11.26 7.87
N ILE A 159 -23.98 -11.03 6.95
CA ILE A 159 -25.38 -11.50 7.03
C ILE A 159 -25.42 -13.04 6.92
N ASP A 160 -24.72 -13.62 5.95
CA ASP A 160 -24.65 -15.08 5.78
C ASP A 160 -24.08 -15.77 7.03
N PHE A 161 -23.13 -15.13 7.70
CA PHE A 161 -22.61 -15.58 8.98
C PHE A 161 -23.66 -15.52 10.09
N GLN A 162 -24.28 -14.36 10.31
CA GLN A 162 -25.29 -14.19 11.35
C GLN A 162 -26.45 -15.18 11.22
N ASN A 163 -26.86 -15.51 9.99
CA ASN A 163 -27.91 -16.50 9.72
C ASN A 163 -27.49 -17.95 10.04
N LYS A 164 -26.19 -18.25 10.07
CA LYS A 164 -25.65 -19.61 10.28
C LYS A 164 -25.11 -19.84 11.69
N VAL A 165 -24.89 -18.77 12.45
CA VAL A 165 -24.32 -18.84 13.80
C VAL A 165 -25.32 -19.46 14.77
N THR A 166 -24.86 -20.48 15.49
CA THR A 166 -25.55 -21.10 16.63
C THR A 166 -25.37 -20.28 17.90
N ASP A 167 -26.14 -20.61 18.95
CA ASP A 167 -26.18 -19.90 20.23
C ASP A 167 -24.81 -19.78 20.96
N VAL A 168 -23.85 -20.64 20.63
CA VAL A 168 -22.49 -20.61 21.18
C VAL A 168 -21.46 -20.51 20.06
N VAL A 169 -20.52 -19.57 20.22
CA VAL A 169 -19.37 -19.36 19.32
C VAL A 169 -18.08 -19.20 20.11
N THR A 170 -16.95 -19.58 19.52
CA THR A 170 -15.62 -19.34 20.08
C THR A 170 -15.02 -18.10 19.44
N LEU A 171 -14.56 -17.15 20.25
CA LEU A 171 -13.88 -15.95 19.79
C LEU A 171 -12.36 -16.13 19.89
N HIS A 172 -11.64 -15.87 18.79
CA HIS A 172 -10.19 -15.80 18.75
C HIS A 172 -9.76 -14.39 18.33
N SER A 173 -8.86 -13.78 19.10
CA SER A 173 -8.31 -12.46 18.80
C SER A 173 -6.88 -12.36 19.28
N ASP A 174 -5.98 -11.85 18.42
CA ASP A 174 -4.59 -11.59 18.79
C ASP A 174 -4.06 -10.36 18.04
N GLY A 175 -3.63 -9.34 18.79
CA GLY A 175 -3.18 -8.07 18.24
C GLY A 175 -1.84 -8.19 17.51
N LYS A 176 -1.71 -7.50 16.37
CA LYS A 176 -0.48 -7.48 15.58
C LYS A 176 -0.12 -6.07 15.12
N LEU A 177 1.15 -5.70 15.28
CA LEU A 177 1.68 -4.47 14.70
C LEU A 177 1.92 -4.65 13.19
N LEU A 178 1.16 -3.93 12.37
CA LEU A 178 1.29 -3.90 10.91
C LEU A 178 1.84 -2.55 10.44
N PRO A 179 2.47 -2.47 9.25
CA PRO A 179 2.82 -1.19 8.65
C PRO A 179 1.58 -0.30 8.53
N ALA A 180 1.67 0.94 8.98
CA ALA A 180 0.54 1.84 8.88
C ALA A 180 0.37 2.36 7.44
N LEU A 181 -0.88 2.54 7.03
CA LEU A 181 -1.20 3.14 5.73
C LEU A 181 -0.96 4.66 5.70
N SER A 182 -0.70 5.28 6.86
CA SER A 182 -0.44 6.71 7.00
C SER A 182 1.05 7.01 6.90
N ALA A 183 1.43 8.03 6.12
CA ALA A 183 2.81 8.51 6.07
C ALA A 183 3.37 9.02 7.42
N ARG A 184 2.50 9.31 8.41
CA ARG A 184 2.91 9.84 9.72
C ARG A 184 3.34 8.78 10.72
N LYS A 185 2.91 7.53 10.55
CA LYS A 185 3.21 6.43 11.49
C LYS A 185 3.84 5.30 10.70
N SER A 186 4.90 4.67 11.23
CA SER A 186 5.52 3.53 10.57
C SER A 186 4.77 2.21 10.83
N LYS A 187 4.11 2.10 11.98
CA LYS A 187 3.33 0.92 12.39
C LYS A 187 2.03 1.33 13.08
N GLU A 188 1.02 0.47 12.98
CA GLU A 188 -0.23 0.56 13.72
C GLU A 188 -0.64 -0.82 14.21
N GLU A 189 -1.31 -0.85 15.36
CA GLU A 189 -1.83 -2.09 15.91
C GLU A 189 -3.16 -2.45 15.25
N ARG A 190 -3.23 -3.68 14.76
CA ARG A 190 -4.39 -4.27 14.11
C ARG A 190 -4.84 -5.45 14.94
N PHE A 191 -6.12 -5.49 15.26
CA PHE A 191 -6.70 -6.46 16.17
C PHE A 191 -7.69 -7.36 15.41
N PRO A 192 -7.22 -8.44 14.77
CA PRO A 192 -8.09 -9.39 14.09
C PRO A 192 -9.05 -10.04 15.09
N ILE A 193 -10.33 -10.07 14.71
CA ILE A 193 -11.41 -10.69 15.46
C ILE A 193 -11.93 -11.83 14.59
N VAL A 194 -11.65 -13.06 15.00
CA VAL A 194 -12.06 -14.28 14.31
C VAL A 194 -13.07 -15.01 15.19
N ILE A 195 -14.15 -15.48 14.59
CA ILE A 195 -15.13 -16.32 15.30
C ILE A 195 -15.15 -17.70 14.65
N SER A 196 -15.15 -18.72 15.49
CA SER A 196 -15.28 -20.11 15.09
C SER A 196 -16.59 -20.69 15.62
N TYR A 197 -17.34 -21.36 14.75
CA TYR A 197 -18.57 -22.08 15.10
C TYR A 197 -18.62 -23.41 14.32
N GLY A 198 -18.85 -24.51 15.03
CA GLY A 198 -18.69 -25.85 14.45
C GLY A 198 -17.28 -26.05 13.86
N LEU A 199 -17.20 -26.35 12.56
CA LEU A 199 -15.94 -26.51 11.82
C LEU A 199 -15.61 -25.32 10.90
N LYS A 200 -16.26 -24.16 11.12
CA LYS A 200 -16.07 -22.96 10.31
C LYS A 200 -15.41 -21.87 11.14
N GLU A 201 -14.52 -21.14 10.48
CA GLU A 201 -13.88 -19.96 11.03
C GLU A 201 -14.16 -18.77 10.12
N GLN A 202 -14.41 -17.60 10.70
CA GLN A 202 -14.68 -16.39 9.96
C GLN A 202 -14.01 -15.18 10.59
N LEU A 203 -13.26 -14.43 9.79
CA LEU A 203 -12.74 -13.13 10.16
C LEU A 203 -13.89 -12.10 10.11
N ILE A 204 -14.21 -11.51 11.26
CA ILE A 204 -15.28 -10.51 11.38
C ILE A 204 -14.75 -9.13 11.02
N ALA A 205 -13.61 -8.76 11.63
CA ALA A 205 -13.02 -7.44 11.42
C ALA A 205 -11.52 -7.43 11.77
N VAL A 206 -10.82 -6.42 11.25
CA VAL A 206 -9.42 -6.10 11.62
C VAL A 206 -9.32 -4.62 12.02
N PRO A 207 -10.01 -4.21 13.11
CA PRO A 207 -9.98 -2.86 13.62
C PRO A 207 -8.56 -2.42 13.96
N ARG A 208 -8.33 -1.13 13.79
CA ARG A 208 -7.13 -0.46 14.29
C ARG A 208 -7.35 -0.18 15.78
N LEU A 209 -6.36 -0.50 16.60
CA LEU A 209 -6.33 -0.10 18.00
C LEU A 209 -5.46 1.14 18.18
N ASP A 210 -5.97 2.11 18.94
CA ASP A 210 -5.19 3.29 19.33
C ASP A 210 -4.28 2.98 20.53
N ASN A 211 -4.68 2.03 21.38
CA ASN A 211 -3.87 1.43 22.42
C ASN A 211 -4.30 -0.03 22.67
N SER A 212 -3.39 -0.85 23.18
CA SER A 212 -3.61 -2.28 23.45
C SER A 212 -4.26 -2.56 24.81
N THR A 213 -4.95 -1.58 25.40
CA THR A 213 -5.58 -1.76 26.71
C THR A 213 -6.72 -2.77 26.61
N ASN A 214 -6.84 -3.68 27.59
CA ASN A 214 -7.92 -4.67 27.65
C ASN A 214 -9.32 -4.05 27.46
N LYS A 215 -9.54 -2.82 27.97
CA LYS A 215 -10.80 -2.08 27.80
C LYS A 215 -11.08 -1.75 26.33
N GLU A 216 -10.08 -1.26 25.61
CA GLU A 216 -10.20 -0.89 24.19
C GLU A 216 -10.44 -2.13 23.33
N GLN A 217 -9.71 -3.22 23.62
CA GLN A 217 -9.89 -4.51 22.97
C GLN A 217 -11.31 -5.06 23.19
N ALA A 218 -11.79 -5.10 24.44
CA ALA A 218 -13.14 -5.58 24.76
C ALA A 218 -14.23 -4.74 24.08
N GLN A 219 -14.10 -3.41 24.09
CA GLN A 219 -15.05 -2.52 23.40
C GLN A 219 -15.03 -2.73 21.88
N THR A 220 -13.85 -2.97 21.32
CA THR A 220 -13.67 -3.25 19.89
C THR A 220 -14.32 -4.56 19.48
N VAL A 221 -14.17 -5.62 20.29
CA VAL A 221 -14.87 -6.89 20.11
C VAL A 221 -16.38 -6.70 20.16
N TRP A 222 -16.89 -6.01 21.19
CA TRP A 222 -18.31 -5.75 21.34
C TRP A 222 -18.90 -5.05 20.11
N LYS A 223 -18.25 -3.97 19.64
CA LYS A 223 -18.67 -3.24 18.44
C LYS A 223 -18.62 -4.07 17.17
N ALA A 224 -17.64 -4.98 17.04
CA ALA A 224 -17.51 -5.81 15.84
C ALA A 224 -18.61 -6.89 15.75
N ILE A 225 -19.05 -7.42 16.90
CA ILE A 225 -20.04 -8.50 16.97
C ILE A 225 -21.46 -7.96 16.98
N LEU A 226 -21.74 -6.95 17.80
CA LEU A 226 -23.08 -6.45 18.09
C LEU A 226 -23.39 -5.06 17.50
N GLY A 227 -22.38 -4.37 16.96
CA GLY A 227 -22.55 -3.12 16.22
C GLY A 227 -22.78 -3.34 14.72
#